data_AF-A0A7S2PQB3-F1
#
_entry.id   AF-A0A7S2PQB3-F1
#
_cell.length_a   1.000
_cell.length_b   1.000
_cell.length_c   1.000
_cell.angle_alpha   90.00
_cell.angle_beta   90.00
_cell.angle_gamma   90.00
#
_symmetry.space_group_name_H-M   'P 1'
#
loop_
_entity.id
_entity.type
_entity.pdbx_description
1 polymer ?
#
loop_
_entity_poly.entity_id
_entity_poly.type
_entity_poly.pdbx_seq_one_letter_code
_entity_poly.pdbx_strand_id
1 'polypeptide(L)'
;VTQSNVAALNIQEKMDVFRIQSVRVGMQLRPEELLSQRYFKESLEPQEIRTLERLALEDDESARSMLPPLLTKAAKRCPVVVMTCISSGNMALLGGQLNFSRVLLDE
;
A
#
# COMPACT_ATOMS: atom_id res chain seq x y z
N VAL A 1 3.40 10.12 6.37
CA VAL A 1 4.00 8.97 7.10
C VAL A 1 3.58 9.07 8.56
N THR A 2 3.38 7.95 9.24
CA THR A 2 2.88 7.89 10.63
C THR A 2 3.61 6.84 11.48
N GLN A 3 3.55 6.87 12.81
CA GLN A 3 4.19 5.85 13.65
C GLN A 3 3.51 4.48 13.56
N SER A 4 2.18 4.43 13.42
CA SER A 4 1.42 3.18 13.50
C SER A 4 0.62 2.85 12.24
N ASN A 5 0.38 1.56 12.01
CA ASN A 5 -0.49 1.07 10.93
C ASN A 5 -1.94 1.53 11.11
N VAL A 6 -2.39 1.71 12.36
CA VAL A 6 -3.73 2.23 12.69
C VAL A 6 -3.85 3.68 12.27
N ALA A 7 -2.87 4.53 12.57
CA ALA A 7 -2.86 5.92 12.11
C ALA A 7 -2.83 6.00 10.57
N ALA A 8 -2.00 5.16 9.92
CA ALA A 8 -1.96 5.08 8.46
C ALA A 8 -3.32 4.65 7.85
N LEU A 9 -4.03 3.72 8.50
CA LEU A 9 -5.37 3.32 8.08
C LEU A 9 -6.38 4.48 8.25
N ASN A 10 -6.39 5.15 9.39
CA ASN A 10 -7.29 6.28 9.65
C ASN A 10 -7.10 7.42 8.64
N ILE A 11 -5.84 7.73 8.27
CA ILE A 11 -5.56 8.71 7.22
C ILE A 11 -6.12 8.22 5.88
N GLN A 12 -5.89 6.95 5.54
CA GLN A 12 -6.38 6.41 4.28
C GLN A 12 -7.91 6.46 4.18
N GLU A 13 -8.63 6.05 5.23
CA GLU A 13 -10.09 6.10 5.25
C GLU A 13 -10.61 7.54 5.07
N LYS A 14 -9.96 8.52 5.69
CA LYS A 14 -10.30 9.93 5.48
C LYS A 14 -10.05 10.36 4.03
N MET A 15 -8.94 9.95 3.42
CA MET A 15 -8.67 10.25 2.00
C MET A 15 -9.74 9.64 1.09
N ASP A 16 -10.19 8.42 1.38
CA ASP A 16 -11.27 7.75 0.64
C ASP A 16 -12.60 8.51 0.75
N VAL A 17 -12.96 9.02 1.93
CA VAL A 17 -14.15 9.87 2.13
C VAL A 17 -14.13 11.10 1.21
N PHE A 18 -12.97 11.73 1.06
CA PHE A 18 -12.77 12.88 0.18
C PHE A 18 -12.46 12.50 -1.27
N ARG A 19 -12.49 11.20 -1.62
CA ARG A 19 -12.16 10.66 -2.95
C ARG A 19 -10.79 11.10 -3.46
N ILE A 20 -9.84 11.25 -2.55
CA ILE A 20 -8.45 11.54 -2.88
C ILE A 20 -7.82 10.21 -3.29
N GLN A 21 -7.18 10.18 -4.46
CA GLN A 21 -6.47 9.00 -4.94
C GLN A 21 -5.25 8.72 -4.05
N SER A 22 -5.40 7.76 -3.15
CA SER A 22 -4.36 7.39 -2.20
C SER A 22 -4.23 5.89 -2.05
N VAL A 23 -3.01 5.47 -1.67
CA VAL A 23 -2.73 4.06 -1.34
C VAL A 23 -1.95 3.97 -0.04
N ARG A 24 -2.38 3.06 0.83
CA ARG A 24 -1.66 2.66 2.02
C ARG A 24 -0.73 1.48 1.71
N VAL A 25 0.56 1.66 1.98
CA VAL A 25 1.60 0.65 1.71
C VAL A 25 2.37 0.28 2.98
N GLY A 26 2.82 -0.98 3.04
CA GLY A 26 3.65 -1.50 4.13
C GLY A 26 3.87 -3.01 3.97
N MET A 27 5.02 -3.51 4.40
CA MET A 27 5.35 -4.95 4.31
C MET A 27 4.50 -5.84 5.23
N GLN A 28 3.92 -5.25 6.27
CA GLN A 28 3.09 -5.95 7.25
C GLN A 28 1.60 -5.98 6.86
N LEU A 29 1.23 -5.38 5.73
CA LEU A 29 -0.15 -5.35 5.28
C LEU A 29 -0.53 -6.72 4.73
N ARG A 30 -1.65 -7.25 5.21
CA ARG A 30 -2.22 -8.50 4.67
C ARG A 30 -2.82 -8.27 3.28
N PRO A 31 -2.85 -9.29 2.41
CA PRO A 31 -3.49 -9.19 1.11
C PRO A 31 -4.93 -8.66 1.17
N GLU A 32 -5.75 -9.10 2.15
CA GLU A 32 -7.11 -8.58 2.33
C GLU A 32 -7.16 -7.07 2.58
N GLU A 33 -6.17 -6.53 3.32
CA GLU A 33 -6.07 -5.09 3.61
C GLU A 33 -5.61 -4.27 2.42
N LEU A 34 -4.91 -4.89 1.46
CA LEU A 34 -4.59 -4.26 0.18
C LEU A 34 -5.82 -4.30 -0.74
N LEU A 35 -6.52 -5.44 -0.75
CA LEU A 35 -7.77 -5.65 -1.46
C LEU A 35 -8.97 -4.95 -0.81
N SER A 36 -8.85 -4.24 0.31
CA SER A 36 -9.93 -3.37 0.78
C SER A 36 -9.82 -1.96 0.19
N GLN A 37 -8.63 -1.57 -0.25
CA GLN A 37 -8.35 -0.22 -0.75
C GLN A 37 -8.82 -0.07 -2.19
N ARG A 38 -9.69 0.92 -2.43
CA ARG A 38 -10.28 1.18 -3.74
C ARG A 38 -9.21 1.42 -4.81
N TYR A 39 -8.34 2.42 -4.58
CA TYR A 39 -7.34 2.84 -5.57
C TYR A 39 -6.21 1.83 -5.75
N PHE A 40 -5.96 0.99 -4.74
CA PHE A 40 -5.06 -0.14 -4.90
C PHE A 40 -5.62 -1.12 -5.95
N LYS A 41 -6.88 -1.53 -5.87
CA LYS A 41 -7.50 -2.39 -6.90
C LYS A 41 -7.50 -1.75 -8.28
N GLU A 42 -7.88 -0.47 -8.36
CA GLU A 42 -7.92 0.27 -9.63
C GLU A 42 -6.52 0.38 -10.26
N SER A 43 -5.45 0.26 -9.47
CA SER A 43 -4.07 0.29 -9.96
C SER A 43 -3.58 -1.04 -10.54
N LEU A 44 -4.29 -2.14 -10.29
CA LEU A 44 -3.89 -3.50 -10.64
C LEU A 44 -4.68 -4.06 -11.83
N GLU A 45 -4.10 -5.06 -12.47
CA GLU A 45 -4.73 -5.85 -13.51
C GLU A 45 -5.58 -6.98 -12.91
N PRO A 46 -6.63 -7.45 -13.62
CA PRO A 46 -7.49 -8.52 -13.12
C PRO A 46 -6.74 -9.79 -12.71
N GLN A 47 -5.65 -10.12 -13.39
CA GLN A 47 -4.78 -11.25 -13.02
C GLN A 47 -4.09 -11.03 -11.66
N GLU A 48 -3.55 -9.84 -11.42
CA GLU A 48 -2.84 -9.50 -10.18
C GLU A 48 -3.80 -9.51 -8.99
N ILE A 49 -5.04 -9.03 -9.20
CA ILE A 49 -6.11 -9.10 -8.20
C ILE A 49 -6.42 -10.56 -7.84
N ARG A 50 -6.64 -11.44 -8.83
CA ARG A 50 -6.90 -12.87 -8.58
C ARG A 50 -5.74 -13.55 -7.85
N THR A 51 -4.50 -13.17 -8.16
CA THR A 51 -3.34 -13.67 -7.42
C THR A 51 -3.44 -13.25 -5.95
N LEU A 52 -3.66 -11.97 -5.66
CA LEU A 52 -3.82 -11.48 -4.28
C LEU A 52 -4.99 -12.10 -3.54
N GLU A 53 -6.13 -12.32 -4.21
CA GLU A 53 -7.30 -12.99 -3.63
C GLU A 53 -6.97 -14.42 -3.21
N ARG A 54 -6.14 -15.12 -4.00
CA ARG A 54 -5.64 -16.44 -3.62
C ARG A 54 -4.70 -16.38 -2.43
N LEU A 55 -3.80 -15.41 -2.39
CA LEU A 55 -2.88 -15.23 -1.27
C LEU A 55 -3.60 -14.92 0.05
N ALA A 56 -4.70 -14.17 -0.02
CA ALA A 56 -5.56 -13.89 1.12
C ALA A 56 -6.19 -15.16 1.71
N LEU A 57 -6.38 -16.21 0.89
CA LEU A 57 -7.00 -17.46 1.30
C LEU A 57 -5.99 -18.51 1.77
N GLU A 58 -4.80 -18.53 1.18
CA GLU A 58 -3.80 -19.59 1.38
C GLU A 58 -2.80 -19.31 2.52
N ASP A 59 -2.80 -18.09 3.09
CA ASP A 59 -1.84 -17.61 4.13
C ASP A 59 -0.38 -18.01 3.84
N ASP A 60 0.00 -17.98 2.56
CA ASP A 60 1.31 -18.40 2.10
C ASP A 60 2.34 -17.28 2.27
N GLU A 61 3.19 -17.42 3.30
CA GLU A 61 4.33 -16.53 3.58
C GLU A 61 5.27 -16.36 2.37
N SER A 62 5.41 -17.38 1.51
CA SER A 62 6.33 -17.34 0.36
C SER A 62 5.90 -16.30 -0.69
N ALA A 63 4.60 -16.04 -0.76
CA ALA A 63 4.02 -15.11 -1.70
C ALA A 63 4.13 -13.63 -1.28
N ARG A 64 4.56 -13.35 -0.04
CA ARG A 64 4.87 -11.98 0.40
C ARG A 64 5.97 -11.33 -0.43
N SER A 65 6.84 -12.14 -1.03
CA SER A 65 7.85 -11.69 -1.98
C SER A 65 7.27 -11.01 -3.23
N MET A 66 6.01 -11.29 -3.58
CA MET A 66 5.32 -10.69 -4.73
C MET A 66 4.64 -9.34 -4.41
N LEU A 67 4.54 -8.96 -3.13
CA LEU A 67 3.87 -7.72 -2.73
C LEU A 67 4.65 -6.45 -3.13
N PRO A 68 5.99 -6.34 -2.99
CA PRO A 68 6.69 -5.09 -3.29
C PRO A 68 6.50 -4.57 -4.73
N PRO A 69 6.52 -5.41 -5.78
CA PRO A 69 6.18 -4.95 -7.14
C PRO A 69 4.77 -4.37 -7.26
N LEU A 70 3.77 -5.00 -6.63
CA LEU A 70 2.37 -4.55 -6.66
C LEU A 70 2.19 -3.24 -5.88
N LEU A 71 2.81 -3.14 -4.70
CA LEU A 71 2.83 -1.92 -3.89
C LEU A 71 3.51 -0.77 -4.65
N THR A 72 4.61 -1.04 -5.35
CA THR A 72 5.30 -0.05 -6.19
C THR A 72 4.42 0.40 -7.35
N LYS A 73 3.72 -0.53 -8.02
CA LYS A 73 2.77 -0.22 -9.10
C LYS A 73 1.65 0.70 -8.61
N ALA A 74 1.05 0.37 -7.47
CA ALA A 74 -0.01 1.18 -6.87
C ALA A 74 0.48 2.57 -6.43
N ALA A 75 1.64 2.62 -5.77
CA ALA A 75 2.25 3.87 -5.32
C ALA A 75 2.62 4.80 -6.48
N LYS A 76 3.02 4.27 -7.65
CA LYS A 76 3.29 5.06 -8.86
C LYS A 76 2.01 5.64 -9.50
N ARG A 77 0.86 5.00 -9.29
CA ARG A 77 -0.43 5.42 -9.87
C ARG A 77 -1.24 6.35 -8.97
N CYS A 78 -0.90 6.42 -7.69
CA CYS A 78 -1.60 7.27 -6.73
C CYS A 78 -0.79 8.55 -6.43
N PRO A 79 -1.40 9.74 -6.45
CA PRO A 79 -0.73 10.99 -6.06
C PRO A 79 -0.36 11.04 -4.58
N VAL A 80 -1.05 10.29 -3.72
CA VAL A 80 -0.77 10.23 -2.27
C VAL A 80 -0.44 8.80 -1.86
N VAL A 81 0.66 8.65 -1.13
CA VAL A 81 1.03 7.37 -0.53
C VAL A 81 1.06 7.54 0.99
N VAL A 82 0.33 6.67 1.68
CA VAL A 82 0.23 6.62 3.13
C VAL A 82 1.02 5.41 3.62
N MET A 83 1.90 5.58 4.60
CA MET A 83 2.71 4.49 5.13
C MET A 83 3.23 4.83 6.53
N THR A 84 3.75 3.83 7.23
CA THR A 84 4.43 4.08 8.51
C THR A 84 5.83 4.66 8.32
N CYS A 85 6.38 5.33 9.33
CA CYS A 85 7.75 5.84 9.34
C CYS A 85 8.77 4.70 9.13
N ILE A 86 8.54 3.54 9.75
CA ILE A 86 9.37 2.34 9.53
C ILE A 86 9.30 1.89 8.06
N SER A 87 8.10 1.87 7.48
CA SER A 87 7.92 1.49 6.07
C SER A 87 8.61 2.47 5.12
N SER A 88 8.65 3.77 5.43
CA SER A 88 9.35 4.76 4.60
C SER A 88 10.87 4.59 4.57
N GLY A 89 11.46 3.99 5.61
CA GLY A 89 12.88 3.65 5.64
C GLY A 89 13.21 2.33 4.91
N ASN A 90 12.20 1.57 4.49
CA ASN A 90 12.40 0.29 3.82
C ASN A 90 12.61 0.49 2.31
N MET A 91 13.89 0.50 1.90
CA MET A 91 14.28 0.65 0.49
C MET A 91 13.73 -0.46 -0.42
N ALA A 92 13.45 -1.65 0.11
CA ALA A 92 12.90 -2.76 -0.65
C ALA A 92 11.38 -2.64 -0.88
N LEU A 93 10.65 -1.85 -0.09
CA LEU A 93 9.19 -1.75 -0.16
C LEU A 93 8.70 -1.16 -1.49
N LEU A 94 9.37 -0.10 -1.95
CA LEU A 94 9.00 0.67 -3.14
C LEU A 94 10.09 0.66 -4.22
N GLY A 95 11.01 -0.30 -4.14
CA GLY A 95 12.10 -0.49 -5.09
C GLY A 95 13.08 0.68 -5.19
N GLY A 96 13.14 1.57 -4.19
CA GLY A 96 14.04 2.74 -4.16
C GLY A 96 13.84 3.77 -5.28
N GLN A 97 12.75 3.69 -6.04
CA GLN A 97 12.57 4.47 -7.29
C GLN A 97 11.54 5.60 -7.20
N LEU A 98 10.93 5.80 -6.03
CA LEU A 98 9.86 6.78 -5.84
C LEU A 98 10.37 8.01 -5.10
N ASN A 99 10.20 9.18 -5.72
CA ASN A 99 10.46 10.47 -5.11
C ASN A 99 9.13 11.16 -4.79
N PHE A 100 9.03 11.73 -3.60
CA PHE A 100 7.85 12.48 -3.16
C PHE A 100 8.22 13.96 -3.01
N SER A 101 7.49 14.84 -3.69
CA SER A 101 7.74 16.29 -3.63
C SER A 101 7.45 16.89 -2.25
N ARG A 102 6.60 16.22 -1.46
CA ARG A 102 6.21 16.63 -0.12
C ARG A 102 6.03 15.40 0.76
N VAL A 103 6.46 15.53 2.01
CA VAL A 103 6.26 14.52 3.05
C VAL A 103 5.56 15.19 4.22
N LEU A 104 4.41 14.65 4.61
CA LEU A 104 3.71 15.01 5.85
C LEU A 104 4.00 13.93 6.89
N LEU A 105 4.44 14.34 8.08
CA LEU A 105 4.70 13.47 9.24
C LEU A 105 3.59 13.72 10.26
N ASP A 106 2.95 12.66 10.73
CA ASP A 106 1.94 12.69 11.79
C ASP A 106 2.28 11.62 12.82
N GLU A 107 2.74 12.09 13.99
CA GLU A 107 3.40 11.32 15.07
C GLU A 107 4.30 10.21 14.57
#